data_AF-T0YWX2-F1
#
_entry.id   AF-T0YWX2-F1
#
_cell.length_a   1.000
_cell.length_b   1.000
_cell.length_c   1.000
_cell.angle_alpha   90.00
_cell.angle_beta   90.00
_cell.angle_gamma   90.00
#
_symmetry.space_group_name_H-M   'P 1'
#
loop_
_entity.id
_entity.type
_entity.pdbx_description
1 polymer ?
#
loop_
_entity_poly.entity_id
_entity_poly.type
_entity_poly.pdbx_seq_one_letter_code
_entity_poly.pdbx_strand_id
1 'polypeptide(L)'
;MVETLPWILLVLLVPPVGGAFLAVARTRSQLNWIASGCAVISLALILLLIAQVLAQGPISAASGLLYVDALSALVFLIVGLVGFPALLYSVDYMGRESSPHPTSLPRLRRYYAFVLLFLLTMYLVLEADNLGLLWIGLEATTLVSALLVAHYGTRRRRKLHGSTLSSAPSACVRTVRNAPVV
;
A
#
# COMPACT_ATOMS: atom_id res chain seq x y z
N MET A 1 19.16 -23.95 20.34
CA MET A 1 18.72 -22.60 19.93
C MET A 1 17.99 -22.79 18.62
N VAL A 2 16.66 -22.89 18.68
CA VAL A 2 15.85 -23.31 17.52
C VAL A 2 15.92 -22.19 16.49
N GLU A 3 16.34 -22.55 15.29
CA GLU A 3 16.26 -21.76 14.07
C GLU A 3 14.77 -21.49 13.73
N THR A 4 14.10 -20.63 14.50
CA THR A 4 12.71 -20.17 14.26
C THR A 4 12.63 -19.09 13.17
N LEU A 5 13.70 -19.02 12.37
CA LEU A 5 14.04 -18.01 11.39
C LEU A 5 13.09 -17.81 10.20
N PRO A 6 12.26 -18.77 9.71
CA PRO A 6 11.54 -18.49 8.48
C PRO A 6 10.36 -17.54 8.68
N TRP A 7 9.61 -17.61 9.78
CA TRP A 7 8.28 -16.96 9.80
C TRP A 7 8.33 -15.43 9.83
N ILE A 8 9.19 -14.83 10.66
CA ILE A 8 9.39 -13.37 10.70
C ILE A 8 9.84 -12.87 9.32
N LEU A 9 10.87 -13.49 8.75
CA LEU A 9 11.39 -13.10 7.44
C LEU A 9 10.36 -13.33 6.32
N LEU A 10 9.58 -14.41 6.39
CA LEU A 10 8.53 -14.72 5.42
C LEU A 10 7.42 -13.67 5.44
N VAL A 11 6.96 -13.23 6.62
CA VAL A 11 5.96 -12.16 6.75
C VAL A 11 6.46 -10.88 6.10
N LEU A 12 7.71 -10.50 6.38
CA LEU A 12 8.34 -9.30 5.79
C LEU A 12 8.57 -9.42 4.28
N LEU A 13 8.78 -10.64 3.76
CA LEU A 13 9.00 -10.91 2.34
C LEU A 13 7.72 -10.90 1.49
N VAL A 14 6.53 -11.12 2.07
CA VAL A 14 5.28 -11.16 1.27
C VAL A 14 5.05 -9.86 0.50
N PRO A 15 5.07 -8.66 1.13
CA PRO A 15 4.79 -7.43 0.41
C PRO A 15 5.78 -7.07 -0.73
N PRO A 16 7.12 -7.17 -0.57
CA PRO A 16 8.05 -6.88 -1.66
C PRO A 16 7.97 -7.91 -2.79
N VAL A 17 7.76 -9.20 -2.46
CA VAL A 17 7.55 -10.24 -3.46
C VAL A 17 6.26 -9.98 -4.24
N GLY A 18 5.17 -9.68 -3.53
CA GLY A 18 3.91 -9.26 -4.14
C GLY A 18 4.08 -8.05 -5.05
N GLY A 19 4.81 -7.02 -4.60
CA GLY A 19 5.14 -5.83 -5.39
C GLY A 19 5.91 -6.15 -6.66
N ALA A 20 6.89 -7.06 -6.60
CA ALA A 20 7.64 -7.52 -7.76
C ALA A 20 6.74 -8.28 -8.76
N PHE A 21 5.87 -9.17 -8.29
CA PHE A 21 4.91 -9.86 -9.15
C PHE A 21 3.91 -8.89 -9.79
N LEU A 22 3.44 -7.87 -9.07
CA LEU A 22 2.61 -6.82 -9.63
C LEU A 22 3.33 -6.01 -10.71
N ALA A 23 4.66 -5.84 -10.62
CA ALA A 23 5.45 -5.14 -11.64
C ALA A 23 5.43 -5.88 -12.99
N VAL A 24 5.43 -7.22 -12.96
CA VAL A 24 5.40 -8.08 -14.15
C VAL A 24 3.98 -8.28 -14.69
N ALA A 25 2.96 -8.18 -13.83
CA ALA A 25 1.56 -8.35 -14.21
C ALA A 25 1.12 -7.36 -15.31
N ARG A 26 0.45 -7.89 -16.34
CA ARG A 26 0.00 -7.11 -17.51
C ARG A 26 -1.52 -6.94 -17.59
N THR A 27 -2.29 -7.77 -16.87
CA THR A 27 -3.76 -7.75 -16.91
C THR A 27 -4.36 -7.34 -15.57
N ARG A 28 -5.57 -6.79 -15.60
CA ARG A 28 -6.29 -6.39 -14.37
C ARG A 28 -6.60 -7.59 -13.48
N SER A 29 -6.97 -8.72 -14.09
CA SER A 29 -7.24 -9.95 -13.35
C SER A 29 -6.01 -10.45 -12.60
N GLN A 30 -4.83 -10.43 -13.23
CA GLN A 30 -3.57 -10.79 -12.57
C GLN A 30 -3.27 -9.89 -11.37
N LEU A 31 -3.41 -8.57 -11.52
CA LEU A 31 -3.19 -7.62 -10.41
C LEU A 31 -4.10 -7.93 -9.21
N ASN A 32 -5.38 -8.19 -9.48
CA ASN A 32 -6.36 -8.48 -8.44
C ASN A 32 -6.06 -9.81 -7.73
N TRP A 33 -5.74 -10.86 -8.48
CA TRP A 33 -5.38 -12.18 -7.93
C TRP A 33 -4.09 -12.12 -7.10
N ILE A 34 -3.08 -11.38 -7.55
CA ILE A 34 -1.82 -11.22 -6.81
C ILE A 34 -2.07 -10.44 -5.52
N ALA A 35 -2.84 -9.34 -5.59
CA ALA A 35 -3.12 -8.51 -4.41
C ALA A 35 -3.94 -9.26 -3.35
N SER A 36 -5.00 -9.96 -3.75
CA SER A 36 -5.80 -10.77 -2.82
C SER A 36 -5.02 -11.97 -2.29
N GLY A 37 -4.22 -12.63 -3.15
CA GLY A 37 -3.33 -13.72 -2.75
C GLY A 37 -2.31 -13.27 -1.70
N CYS A 38 -1.67 -12.11 -1.90
CA CYS A 38 -0.76 -11.53 -0.90
C CYS A 38 -1.49 -11.24 0.41
N ALA A 39 -2.70 -10.70 0.38
CA ALA A 39 -3.48 -10.41 1.59
C ALA A 39 -3.77 -11.68 2.41
N VAL A 40 -4.20 -12.76 1.74
CA VAL A 40 -4.48 -14.05 2.38
C VAL A 40 -3.21 -14.67 2.95
N ILE A 41 -2.12 -14.67 2.17
CA ILE A 41 -0.83 -15.24 2.58
C ILE A 41 -0.27 -14.46 3.78
N SER A 42 -0.27 -13.13 3.73
CA SER A 42 0.16 -12.29 4.86
C SER A 42 -0.64 -12.59 6.12
N LEU A 43 -1.98 -12.67 6.02
CA LEU A 43 -2.82 -12.97 7.19
C LEU A 43 -2.52 -14.37 7.76
N ALA A 44 -2.39 -15.38 6.90
CA ALA A 44 -2.05 -16.73 7.33
C ALA A 44 -0.69 -16.80 8.03
N LEU A 45 0.34 -16.14 7.48
CA LEU A 45 1.66 -16.10 8.09
C LEU A 45 1.66 -15.33 9.42
N ILE A 46 0.91 -14.24 9.53
CA ILE A 46 0.72 -13.51 10.78
C ILE A 46 0.10 -14.42 11.85
N LEU A 47 -0.94 -15.18 11.51
CA LEU A 47 -1.57 -16.11 12.45
C LEU A 47 -0.63 -17.23 12.90
N LEU A 48 0.19 -17.76 11.98
CA LEU A 48 1.21 -18.75 12.32
C LEU A 48 2.29 -18.17 13.24
N LEU A 49 2.74 -16.94 12.96
CA LEU A 49 3.70 -16.22 13.81
C LEU A 49 3.14 -16.01 15.22
N ILE A 50 1.88 -15.58 15.34
CA ILE A 50 1.22 -15.39 16.64
C ILE A 50 1.13 -16.72 17.41
N ALA A 51 0.69 -17.79 16.74
CA ALA A 51 0.58 -19.11 17.34
C ALA A 51 1.94 -19.59 17.88
N GLN A 52 3.02 -19.30 17.16
CA GLN A 52 4.37 -19.64 17.61
C GLN A 52 4.82 -18.80 18.81
N VAL A 53 4.61 -17.48 18.79
CA VAL A 53 4.97 -16.60 19.91
C VAL A 53 4.23 -17.01 21.19
N LEU A 54 2.96 -17.41 21.07
CA LEU A 54 2.18 -17.91 22.20
C LEU A 54 2.68 -19.26 22.72
N ALA A 55 3.21 -20.14 21.86
CA ALA A 55 3.65 -21.47 22.25
C ALA A 55 5.10 -21.51 22.78
N GLN A 56 5.99 -20.69 22.22
CA GLN A 56 7.45 -20.77 22.43
C GLN A 56 8.04 -19.52 23.10
N GLY A 57 7.23 -18.46 23.27
CA GLY A 57 7.70 -17.17 23.77
C GLY A 57 8.23 -16.25 22.67
N PRO A 58 8.90 -15.15 23.03
CA PRO A 58 9.35 -14.15 22.08
C PRO A 58 10.43 -14.69 21.13
N ILE A 59 10.41 -14.20 19.89
CA ILE A 59 11.27 -14.67 18.81
C ILE A 59 12.20 -13.54 18.41
N SER A 60 13.49 -13.84 18.24
CA SER A 60 14.48 -12.91 17.69
C SER A 60 15.08 -13.46 16.39
N ALA A 61 15.40 -12.57 15.45
CA ALA A 61 16.04 -12.89 14.19
C ALA A 61 17.11 -11.84 13.83
N ALA A 62 17.92 -12.14 12.82
CA ALA A 62 18.98 -11.25 12.32
C ALA A 62 19.90 -10.71 13.43
N SER A 63 20.46 -11.59 14.26
CA SER A 63 21.37 -11.24 15.37
C SER A 63 20.80 -10.25 16.41
N GLY A 64 19.47 -10.22 16.57
CA GLY A 64 18.79 -9.29 17.49
C GLY A 64 18.41 -7.96 16.83
N LEU A 65 18.44 -7.86 15.50
CA LEU A 65 17.89 -6.70 14.81
C LEU A 65 16.36 -6.75 14.71
N LEU A 66 15.81 -7.96 14.60
CA LEU A 66 14.38 -8.21 14.53
C LEU A 66 13.92 -8.97 15.77
N TYR A 67 12.87 -8.49 16.42
CA TYR A 67 12.32 -9.07 17.62
C TYR A 67 10.80 -8.97 17.60
N VAL A 68 10.12 -10.06 17.96
CA VAL A 68 8.67 -10.09 18.09
C VAL A 68 8.31 -10.69 19.44
N ASP A 69 7.61 -9.90 20.24
CA ASP A 69 7.03 -10.29 21.53
C ASP A 69 5.51 -10.45 21.45
N ALA A 70 4.89 -10.78 22.58
CA ALA A 70 3.44 -10.97 22.67
C ALA A 70 2.65 -9.69 22.32
N LEU A 71 3.19 -8.51 22.65
CA LEU A 71 2.54 -7.24 22.34
C LEU A 71 2.59 -6.95 20.83
N SER A 72 3.76 -7.12 20.22
CA SER A 72 3.96 -6.94 18.79
C SER A 72 3.12 -7.94 18.00
N ALA A 73 3.00 -9.18 18.47
CA ALA A 73 2.11 -10.20 17.90
C ALA A 73 0.62 -9.75 17.90
N LEU A 74 0.17 -9.10 18.97
CA LEU A 74 -1.18 -8.52 19.03
C LEU A 74 -1.36 -7.38 18.03
N VAL A 75 -0.37 -6.49 17.89
CA VAL A 75 -0.45 -5.41 16.90
C VAL A 75 -0.39 -5.95 15.48
N PHE A 76 0.42 -6.98 15.23
CA PHE A 76 0.45 -7.72 13.96
C PHE A 76 -0.93 -8.26 13.58
N LEU A 77 -1.66 -8.83 14.56
CA LEU A 77 -3.04 -9.30 14.34
C LEU A 77 -3.95 -8.15 13.88
N ILE A 78 -3.88 -6.99 14.52
CA ILE A 78 -4.68 -5.82 14.16
C ILE A 78 -4.33 -5.35 12.75
N VAL A 79 -3.05 -5.24 12.42
CA VAL A 79 -2.59 -4.81 11.09
C VAL A 79 -3.03 -5.83 10.02
N GLY A 80 -2.91 -7.13 10.28
CA GLY A 80 -3.38 -8.18 9.39
C GLY A 80 -4.91 -8.13 9.18
N LEU A 81 -5.66 -7.94 10.26
CA LEU A 81 -7.13 -7.89 10.25
C LEU A 81 -7.66 -6.64 9.55
N VAL A 82 -6.94 -5.51 9.58
CA VAL A 82 -7.30 -4.28 8.85
C VAL A 82 -6.79 -4.34 7.40
N GLY A 83 -5.59 -4.87 7.18
CA GLY A 83 -4.96 -4.96 5.87
C GLY A 83 -5.67 -5.93 4.91
N PHE A 84 -6.13 -7.08 5.43
CA PHE A 84 -6.85 -8.08 4.65
C PHE A 84 -8.14 -7.53 3.97
N PRO A 85 -9.11 -6.97 4.71
CA PRO A 85 -10.31 -6.42 4.11
C PRO A 85 -10.02 -5.16 3.28
N ALA A 86 -8.99 -4.38 3.62
CA ALA A 86 -8.59 -3.23 2.80
C ALA A 86 -8.17 -3.66 1.38
N LEU A 87 -7.36 -4.72 1.26
CA LEU A 87 -6.97 -5.29 -0.04
C LEU A 87 -8.14 -5.98 -0.74
N LEU A 88 -8.96 -6.74 -0.01
CA LEU A 88 -10.12 -7.44 -0.57
C LEU A 88 -11.16 -6.46 -1.13
N TYR A 89 -11.49 -5.42 -0.37
CA TYR A 89 -12.41 -4.36 -0.79
C TYR A 89 -11.84 -3.60 -1.99
N SER A 90 -10.53 -3.36 -2.03
CA SER A 90 -9.91 -2.70 -3.18
C SER A 90 -10.09 -3.47 -4.48
N VAL A 91 -10.08 -4.80 -4.44
CA VAL A 91 -10.29 -5.65 -5.63
C VAL A 91 -11.72 -5.50 -6.17
N ASP A 92 -12.71 -5.55 -5.27
CA ASP A 92 -14.13 -5.43 -5.63
C ASP A 92 -14.47 -4.01 -6.12
N TYR A 93 -14.00 -2.98 -5.40
CA TYR A 93 -14.22 -1.57 -5.75
C TYR A 93 -13.68 -1.22 -7.13
N MET A 94 -12.43 -1.62 -7.44
CA MET A 94 -11.80 -1.35 -8.74
C MET A 94 -12.39 -2.20 -9.87
N GLY A 95 -13.00 -3.35 -9.56
CA GLY A 95 -13.71 -4.20 -10.52
C GLY A 95 -15.07 -3.64 -10.93
N ARG A 96 -15.82 -3.07 -9.97
CA ARG A 96 -17.17 -2.53 -10.18
C ARG A 96 -17.19 -1.17 -10.86
N GLU A 97 -16.13 -0.37 -10.71
CA GLU A 97 -16.04 0.94 -11.35
C GLU A 97 -15.66 0.84 -12.85
N SER A 98 -16.53 0.17 -13.62
CA SER A 98 -16.59 0.23 -15.08
C SER A 98 -17.30 1.51 -15.54
N SER A 99 -16.89 2.64 -14.98
CA SER A 99 -17.30 3.96 -15.44
C SER A 99 -16.64 4.25 -16.81
N PRO A 100 -17.18 5.16 -17.65
CA PRO A 100 -16.81 5.30 -19.07
C PRO A 100 -15.36 5.75 -19.36
N HIS A 101 -14.52 5.87 -18.32
CA HIS A 101 -13.10 6.17 -18.41
C HIS A 101 -12.32 5.02 -17.76
N PRO A 102 -11.75 4.10 -18.55
CA PRO A 102 -11.03 2.95 -18.00
C PRO A 102 -9.90 3.43 -17.08
N THR A 103 -9.92 2.99 -15.83
CA THR A 103 -8.75 3.08 -14.94
C THR A 103 -7.56 2.46 -15.64
N SER A 104 -6.61 3.28 -16.10
CA SER A 104 -5.44 2.79 -16.83
C SER A 104 -4.71 1.76 -15.97
N LEU A 105 -4.47 0.55 -16.51
CA LEU A 105 -3.67 -0.51 -15.91
C LEU A 105 -2.45 -0.02 -15.08
N PRO A 106 -1.59 0.89 -15.59
CA PRO A 106 -0.44 1.38 -14.83
C PRO A 106 -0.81 2.11 -13.53
N ARG A 107 -2.00 2.71 -13.45
CA ARG A 107 -2.48 3.40 -12.24
C ARG A 107 -2.89 2.41 -11.17
N LEU A 108 -3.63 1.36 -11.54
CA LEU A 108 -4.03 0.29 -10.63
C LEU A 108 -2.79 -0.43 -10.05
N ARG A 109 -1.80 -0.70 -10.90
CA ARG A 109 -0.53 -1.28 -10.48
C ARG A 109 0.21 -0.43 -9.44
N ARG A 110 0.32 0.89 -9.66
CA ARG A 110 0.96 1.81 -8.70
C ARG A 110 0.21 1.86 -7.37
N TYR A 111 -1.13 1.86 -7.42
CA TYR A 111 -1.95 1.83 -6.21
C TYR A 111 -1.66 0.57 -5.38
N TYR A 112 -1.74 -0.63 -5.98
CA TYR A 112 -1.43 -1.86 -5.24
C TYR A 112 0.01 -1.93 -4.75
N ALA A 113 0.98 -1.43 -5.54
CA ALA A 113 2.37 -1.34 -5.11
C ALA A 113 2.55 -0.46 -3.87
N PHE A 114 1.87 0.70 -3.79
CA PHE A 114 1.93 1.55 -2.61
C PHE A 114 1.21 0.95 -1.41
N VAL A 115 0.10 0.22 -1.60
CA VAL A 115 -0.59 -0.49 -0.50
C VAL A 115 0.31 -1.59 0.06
N LEU A 116 0.96 -2.40 -0.79
CA LEU A 116 1.92 -3.40 -0.33
C LEU A 116 3.14 -2.75 0.33
N LEU A 117 3.64 -1.64 -0.21
CA LEU A 117 4.74 -0.90 0.41
C LEU A 117 4.35 -0.34 1.79
N PHE A 118 3.10 0.10 1.96
CA PHE A 118 2.60 0.56 3.26
C PHE A 118 2.52 -0.58 4.28
N LEU A 119 2.08 -1.76 3.86
CA LEU A 119 2.08 -2.95 4.70
C LEU A 119 3.50 -3.40 5.06
N LEU A 120 4.45 -3.30 4.12
CA LEU A 120 5.86 -3.59 4.35
C LEU A 120 6.43 -2.72 5.47
N THR A 121 6.22 -1.39 5.40
CA THR A 121 6.77 -0.48 6.41
C THR A 121 6.10 -0.69 7.76
N MET A 122 4.80 -1.01 7.80
CA MET A 122 4.10 -1.40 9.02
C MET A 122 4.71 -2.65 9.66
N TYR A 123 4.93 -3.73 8.89
CA TYR A 123 5.54 -4.95 9.42
C TYR A 123 6.96 -4.72 9.91
N LEU A 124 7.75 -3.92 9.18
CA LEU A 124 9.10 -3.54 9.59
C LEU A 124 9.13 -2.85 10.95
N VAL A 125 8.18 -1.94 11.22
CA VAL A 125 8.09 -1.24 12.51
C VAL A 125 7.77 -2.21 13.65
N LEU A 126 6.93 -3.23 13.40
CA LEU A 126 6.53 -4.20 14.40
C LEU A 126 7.60 -5.24 14.74
N GLU A 127 8.56 -5.45 13.85
CA GLU A 127 9.69 -6.37 14.08
C GLU A 127 10.94 -5.64 14.57
N ALA A 128 11.00 -4.32 14.53
CA ALA A 128 12.21 -3.56 14.83
C ALA A 128 12.55 -3.56 16.33
N ASP A 129 13.69 -4.14 16.70
CA ASP A 129 14.22 -4.08 18.08
C ASP A 129 15.11 -2.85 18.33
N ASN A 130 15.58 -2.21 17.25
CA ASN A 130 16.49 -1.06 17.33
C ASN A 130 15.74 0.25 17.07
N LEU A 131 16.00 1.27 17.90
CA LEU A 131 15.43 2.61 17.75
C LEU A 131 15.69 3.22 16.36
N GLY A 132 16.85 2.94 15.77
CA GLY A 132 17.17 3.40 14.41
C GLY A 132 16.26 2.78 13.34
N LEU A 133 16.02 1.47 13.39
CA LEU A 133 15.12 0.79 12.45
C LEU A 133 13.66 1.19 12.67
N LEU A 134 13.26 1.34 13.93
CA LEU A 134 11.93 1.82 14.28
C LEU A 134 11.68 3.22 13.71
N TRP A 135 12.64 4.14 13.88
CA TRP A 135 12.55 5.51 13.33
C TRP A 135 12.46 5.49 11.80
N ILE A 136 13.33 4.74 11.12
CA ILE A 136 13.31 4.60 9.66
C ILE A 136 11.96 4.03 9.19
N GLY A 137 11.45 3.00 9.85
CA GLY A 137 10.17 2.38 9.50
C GLY A 137 8.98 3.32 9.69
N LEU A 138 9.02 4.14 10.75
CA LEU A 138 7.96 5.10 11.07
C LEU A 138 7.94 6.23 10.03
N GLU A 139 9.09 6.81 9.69
CA GLU A 139 9.23 7.81 8.62
C GLU A 139 8.87 7.22 7.24
N ALA A 140 9.25 5.98 6.96
CA ALA A 140 8.87 5.32 5.72
C ALA A 140 7.35 5.17 5.62
N THR A 141 6.68 4.80 6.71
CA THR A 141 5.21 4.68 6.75
C THR A 141 4.53 6.03 6.47
N THR A 142 5.01 7.12 7.09
CA THR A 142 4.43 8.46 6.88
C THR A 142 4.63 8.90 5.43
N LEU A 143 5.83 8.71 4.86
CA LEU A 143 6.13 8.98 3.44
C LEU A 143 5.22 8.18 2.50
N VAL A 144 5.06 6.88 2.74
CA VAL A 144 4.21 6.02 1.89
C VAL A 144 2.74 6.42 1.98
N SER A 145 2.24 6.79 3.17
CA SER A 145 0.88 7.29 3.33
C SER A 145 0.65 8.60 2.56
N ALA A 146 1.61 9.53 2.60
CA ALA A 146 1.57 10.78 1.84
C ALA A 146 1.58 10.51 0.32
N LEU A 147 2.40 9.56 -0.15
CA LEU A 147 2.41 9.10 -1.55
C LEU A 147 1.06 8.50 -1.97
N LEU A 148 0.42 7.73 -1.10
CA LEU A 148 -0.90 7.13 -1.35
C LEU A 148 -1.97 8.21 -1.58
N VAL A 149 -2.00 9.24 -0.73
CA VAL A 149 -2.94 10.37 -0.83
C VAL A 149 -2.65 11.23 -2.06
N ALA A 150 -1.37 11.54 -2.32
CA ALA A 150 -0.96 12.32 -3.49
C ALA A 150 -1.36 11.65 -4.81
N HIS A 151 -1.29 10.31 -4.87
CA HIS A 151 -1.73 9.56 -6.04
C HIS A 151 -3.23 9.75 -6.34
N TYR A 152 -4.08 9.77 -5.31
CA TYR A 152 -5.52 10.01 -5.45
C TYR A 152 -5.85 11.47 -5.81
N GLY A 153 -5.13 12.43 -5.24
CA GLY A 153 -5.38 13.88 -5.40
C GLY A 153 -5.29 14.42 -6.83
N THR A 154 -4.51 13.75 -7.70
CA THR A 154 -4.26 14.22 -9.09
C THR A 154 -5.54 14.33 -9.93
N ARG A 155 -6.63 13.64 -9.56
CA ARG A 155 -7.92 13.73 -10.25
C ARG A 155 -8.67 15.04 -9.99
N ARG A 156 -8.58 15.59 -8.77
CA ARG A 156 -9.42 16.73 -8.37
C ARG A 156 -8.97 18.03 -9.03
N ARG A 157 -7.66 18.22 -9.21
CA ARG A 157 -7.06 19.42 -9.82
C ARG A 157 -7.38 19.56 -11.32
N ARG A 158 -7.45 18.46 -12.06
CA ARG A 158 -7.68 18.48 -13.52
C ARG A 158 -9.15 18.78 -13.90
N LYS A 159 -10.11 18.44 -13.02
CA LYS A 159 -11.52 18.78 -13.24
C LYS A 159 -11.81 20.27 -13.01
N LEU A 160 -11.18 20.88 -12.01
CA LEU A 160 -11.36 22.32 -11.72
C LEU A 160 -10.78 23.22 -12.83
N HIS A 161 -9.66 22.83 -13.43
CA HIS A 161 -9.05 23.58 -14.54
C HIS A 161 -9.81 23.44 -15.86
N GLY A 162 -10.55 22.33 -16.06
CA GLY A 162 -11.41 22.14 -17.22
C GLY A 162 -12.77 22.84 -17.11
N SER A 163 -13.33 22.94 -15.90
CA SER A 163 -14.59 23.64 -15.67
C SER A 163 -14.46 25.17 -15.73
N THR A 164 -13.31 25.74 -15.35
CA THR A 164 -13.07 27.19 -15.42
C THR A 164 -12.96 27.73 -16.86
N LEU A 165 -12.58 26.89 -17.83
CA LEU A 165 -12.57 27.27 -19.25
C LEU A 165 -13.95 27.19 -19.89
N SER A 166 -14.87 26.39 -19.34
CA SER A 166 -16.24 26.23 -19.84
C SER A 166 -17.20 27.28 -19.28
N SER A 167 -16.95 27.76 -18.06
CA SER A 167 -17.79 28.76 -17.39
C SER A 167 -17.34 30.21 -17.59
N ALA A 168 -16.32 30.47 -18.43
CA ALA A 168 -15.94 31.84 -18.77
C ALA A 168 -17.05 32.46 -19.64
N PRO A 169 -17.65 33.60 -19.26
CA PRO A 169 -18.62 34.27 -20.11
C PRO A 169 -17.94 34.58 -21.45
N SER A 170 -18.54 34.09 -22.54
CA SER A 170 -18.03 34.19 -23.92
C SER A 170 -17.74 35.62 -24.39
N ALA A 171 -18.22 36.62 -23.64
CA ALA A 171 -17.86 38.03 -23.80
C ALA A 171 -16.41 38.36 -23.42
N CYS A 172 -15.87 37.78 -22.34
CA CYS A 172 -14.54 38.14 -21.80
C CYS A 172 -13.38 37.56 -22.65
N VAL A 173 -13.56 36.36 -23.20
CA VAL A 173 -12.58 35.72 -24.11
C VAL A 173 -12.47 36.49 -25.44
N ARG A 174 -13.55 37.15 -25.86
CA ARG A 174 -13.58 37.88 -27.14
C ARG A 174 -12.78 39.18 -27.07
N THR A 175 -12.73 39.84 -25.92
CA THR A 175 -12.00 41.11 -25.73
C THR A 175 -10.48 40.92 -25.75
N VAL A 176 -9.98 39.81 -25.20
CA VAL A 176 -8.53 39.51 -25.21
C VAL A 176 -8.04 39.11 -26.60
N ARG A 177 -8.90 38.51 -27.43
CA ARG A 177 -8.52 38.11 -28.80
C ARG A 177 -8.39 39.31 -29.76
N ASN A 178 -9.04 40.44 -29.47
CA ASN A 178 -9.06 41.63 -30.33
C ASN A 178 -8.16 42.78 -29.82
N ALA A 179 -7.31 42.54 -28.83
CA ALA A 179 -6.34 43.55 -28.41
C ALA A 179 -5.26 43.71 -29.50
N PRO A 180 -4.96 44.94 -29.98
CA PRO A 180 -3.86 45.16 -30.90
C PRO A 180 -2.54 44.82 -30.22
N VAL A 181 -1.74 43.96 -30.85
CA VAL A 181 -0.36 43.70 -30.45
C VAL A 181 0.43 44.97 -30.78
N VAL A 182 0.77 45.72 -29.73
CA VAL A 182 1.69 46.87 -29.78
C VAL A 182 3.04 46.42 -29.27
#